data_AF-M5C015-F1
#
_entry.id   AF-M5C015-F1
#
_cell.length_a   1.000
_cell.length_b   1.000
_cell.length_c   1.000
_cell.angle_alpha   90.00
_cell.angle_beta   90.00
_cell.angle_gamma   90.00
#
_symmetry.space_group_name_H-M   'P 1'
#
loop_
_entity.id
_entity.type
_entity.pdbx_description
1 polymer ?
#
loop_
_entity_poly.entity_id
_entity_poly.type
_entity_poly.pdbx_seq_one_letter_code
_entity_poly.pdbx_strand_id
1 'polypeptide(L)'
;MSIKTRLQAILHGNGGVKRCIVTGGSSTNTAMQQVCADVLGLPVYVAEASGSATVGGALLARWGWYRATGSTRGLDHAQDWQGRREEIPLEATREGGGVRVKLVAEPHPEAVEVYDRLVDAYQQNEDQVVLTCRLRDAAASSKLASVATKPVIGLWHSILGVFGLLLD
;
A
#
# COMPACT_ATOMS: atom_id res chain seq x y z
N MET A 1 0.60 1.16 13.60
CA MET A 1 2.00 0.91 14.00
C MET A 1 2.91 0.49 12.85
N SER A 2 2.53 -0.46 11.97
CA SER A 2 3.36 -0.88 10.82
C SER A 2 3.97 0.26 9.97
N ILE A 3 3.21 1.32 9.69
CA ILE A 3 3.73 2.48 8.95
C ILE A 3 4.80 3.23 9.75
N LYS A 4 4.61 3.39 11.07
CA LYS A 4 5.55 4.09 11.95
C LYS A 4 6.91 3.40 11.99
N THR A 5 6.94 2.08 12.19
CA THR A 5 8.19 1.30 12.21
C THR A 5 8.94 1.43 10.88
N ARG A 6 8.20 1.36 9.76
CA ARG A 6 8.77 1.53 8.42
C ARG A 6 9.30 2.95 8.17
N LEU A 7 8.59 3.98 8.62
CA LEU A 7 9.09 5.36 8.51
C LEU A 7 10.39 5.55 9.29
N GLN A 8 10.49 5.02 10.52
CA GLN A 8 11.74 5.07 11.29
C GLN A 8 12.88 4.34 10.59
N ALA A 9 12.58 3.17 9.99
CA ALA A 9 13.56 2.41 9.23
C ALA A 9 14.00 3.09 7.93
N ILE A 10 13.11 3.78 7.21
CA ILE A 10 13.43 4.44 5.93
C ILE A 10 14.17 5.76 6.16
N LEU A 11 13.75 6.54 7.14
CA LEU A 11 14.19 7.93 7.25
C LEU A 11 15.58 8.05 7.83
N HIS A 12 16.10 7.09 8.60
CA HIS A 12 17.49 7.07 9.12
C HIS A 12 18.05 8.43 9.63
N GLY A 13 17.20 9.36 10.09
CA GLY A 13 17.58 10.74 10.47
C GLY A 13 17.69 11.77 9.31
N ASN A 14 17.55 11.35 8.05
CA ASN A 14 17.58 12.19 6.85
C ASN A 14 16.22 12.86 6.57
N GLY A 15 15.91 13.94 7.30
CA GLY A 15 14.73 14.78 7.06
C GLY A 15 13.41 14.11 7.45
N GLY A 16 12.62 14.77 8.30
CA GLY A 16 11.35 14.23 8.78
C GLY A 16 10.20 14.42 7.78
N VAL A 17 9.32 13.41 7.68
CA VAL A 17 7.97 13.61 7.10
C VAL A 17 7.28 14.75 7.85
N LYS A 18 6.60 15.64 7.13
CA LYS A 18 6.02 16.86 7.72
C LYS A 18 4.54 16.74 8.06
N ARG A 19 3.81 15.84 7.39
CA ARG A 19 2.36 15.66 7.54
C ARG A 19 1.93 14.31 6.99
N CYS A 20 0.77 13.84 7.46
CA CYS A 20 0.08 12.69 6.91
C CYS A 20 -1.15 13.17 6.13
N ILE A 21 -1.35 12.69 4.89
CA ILE A 21 -2.58 12.93 4.13
C ILE A 21 -3.32 11.60 4.03
N VAL A 22 -4.51 11.53 4.64
CA VAL A 22 -5.38 10.36 4.60
C VAL A 22 -6.44 10.51 3.52
N THR A 23 -6.74 9.41 2.83
CA THR A 23 -7.76 9.35 1.77
C THR A 23 -8.51 8.01 1.85
N GLY A 24 -9.63 7.88 1.13
CA GLY A 24 -10.45 6.66 1.10
C GLY A 24 -11.61 6.66 2.12
N GLY A 25 -12.38 5.57 2.18
CA GLY A 25 -13.61 5.54 3.00
C GLY A 25 -13.38 5.76 4.50
N SER A 26 -12.29 5.20 5.04
CA SER A 26 -11.95 5.31 6.46
C SER A 26 -11.46 6.71 6.86
N SER A 27 -11.04 7.55 5.90
CA SER A 27 -10.58 8.91 6.19
C SER A 27 -11.69 9.87 6.60
N THR A 28 -12.95 9.42 6.65
CA THR A 28 -14.08 10.18 7.21
C THR A 28 -14.26 9.96 8.72
N ASN A 29 -13.63 8.93 9.29
CA ASN A 29 -13.74 8.60 10.71
C ASN A 29 -12.77 9.47 11.53
N THR A 30 -13.33 10.37 12.35
CA THR A 30 -12.57 11.31 13.18
C THR A 30 -11.68 10.63 14.21
N ALA A 31 -12.12 9.52 14.81
CA ALA A 31 -11.30 8.76 15.75
C ALA A 31 -10.08 8.15 15.04
N MET A 32 -10.25 7.63 13.83
CA MET A 32 -9.11 7.12 13.03
C MET A 32 -8.17 8.24 12.59
N GLN A 33 -8.69 9.42 12.24
CA GLN A 33 -7.85 10.59 11.93
C GLN A 33 -6.95 10.97 13.12
N GLN A 34 -7.52 11.00 14.33
CA GLN A 34 -6.75 11.31 15.54
C GLN A 34 -5.73 10.22 15.86
N VAL A 35 -6.13 8.95 15.79
CA VAL A 35 -5.22 7.81 15.99
C VAL A 35 -4.06 7.88 14.99
N CYS A 36 -4.31 8.23 13.72
CA CYS A 36 -3.24 8.44 12.75
C CYS A 36 -2.28 9.57 13.17
N ALA A 37 -2.80 10.68 13.68
CA ALA A 37 -1.98 11.81 14.13
C ALA A 37 -1.10 11.40 15.32
N ASP A 38 -1.70 10.80 16.34
CA ASP A 38 -1.04 10.38 17.57
C ASP A 38 -0.02 9.26 17.31
N VAL A 39 -0.37 8.27 16.48
CA VAL A 39 0.56 7.19 16.13
C VAL A 39 1.75 7.73 15.36
N LEU A 40 1.54 8.62 14.37
CA LEU A 40 2.63 9.10 13.52
C LEU A 40 3.40 10.28 14.13
N GLY A 41 2.84 10.98 15.12
CA GLY A 41 3.39 12.23 15.63
C GLY A 41 3.37 13.35 14.59
N LEU A 42 2.38 13.35 13.69
CA LEU A 42 2.31 14.27 12.56
C LEU A 42 0.90 14.85 12.41
N PRO A 43 0.77 16.10 11.92
CA PRO A 43 -0.53 16.66 11.56
C PRO A 43 -1.17 15.84 10.43
N VAL A 44 -2.46 15.51 10.58
CA VAL A 44 -3.23 14.72 9.62
C VAL A 44 -4.19 15.59 8.84
N TYR A 45 -4.17 15.41 7.52
CA TYR A 45 -5.03 16.11 6.58
C TYR A 45 -5.89 15.13 5.78
N VAL A 46 -7.08 15.58 5.36
CA VAL A 46 -7.94 14.84 4.43
C VAL A 46 -7.96 15.57 3.09
N ALA A 47 -7.80 14.83 2.00
CA ALA A 47 -8.01 15.37 0.66
C ALA A 47 -9.51 15.60 0.40
N GLU A 48 -9.86 16.78 -0.11
CA GLU A 48 -11.26 17.11 -0.45
C GLU A 48 -11.76 16.32 -1.67
N ALA A 49 -10.85 15.92 -2.56
CA ALA A 49 -11.19 15.11 -3.72
C ALA A 49 -11.38 13.63 -3.34
N SER A 50 -12.52 13.05 -3.69
CA SER A 50 -12.71 11.59 -3.70
C SER A 50 -11.97 10.98 -4.89
N GLY A 51 -11.42 9.76 -4.72
CA GLY A 51 -10.71 9.06 -5.80
C GLY A 51 -9.27 9.52 -6.04
N SER A 52 -8.46 9.66 -4.97
CA SER A 52 -7.05 10.04 -5.04
C SER A 52 -6.22 9.21 -6.04
N ALA A 53 -6.48 7.91 -6.14
CA ALA A 53 -5.84 7.02 -7.11
C ALA A 53 -6.17 7.40 -8.56
N THR A 54 -7.44 7.74 -8.84
CA THR A 54 -7.89 8.18 -10.17
C THR A 54 -7.26 9.52 -10.53
N VAL A 55 -7.19 10.45 -9.57
CA VAL A 55 -6.50 11.74 -9.76
C VAL A 55 -5.02 11.50 -10.09
N GLY A 56 -4.33 10.65 -9.33
CA GLY A 56 -2.94 10.27 -9.62
C GLY A 56 -2.76 9.67 -11.01
N GLY A 57 -3.65 8.76 -11.43
CA GLY A 57 -3.63 8.16 -12.77
C GLY A 57 -3.83 9.19 -13.89
N ALA A 58 -4.76 10.13 -13.73
CA ALA A 58 -4.96 11.21 -14.68
C ALA A 58 -3.73 12.12 -14.79
N LEU A 59 -3.10 12.46 -13.66
CA LEU A 59 -1.87 13.25 -13.61
C LEU A 59 -0.71 12.54 -14.34
N LEU A 60 -0.55 11.23 -14.12
CA LEU A 60 0.48 10.43 -14.80
C LEU A 60 0.22 10.31 -16.31
N ALA A 61 -1.03 10.08 -16.73
CA ALA A 61 -1.40 10.03 -18.15
C ALA A 61 -1.10 11.37 -18.84
N ARG A 62 -1.43 12.47 -18.18
CA ARG A 62 -1.12 13.82 -18.63
C ARG A 62 0.38 14.07 -18.75
N TRP A 63 1.17 13.64 -17.77
CA TRP A 63 2.63 13.72 -17.82
C TRP A 63 3.20 12.92 -19.00
N GLY A 64 2.70 11.70 -19.22
CA GLY A 64 3.06 10.88 -20.38
C GLY A 64 2.74 11.55 -21.71
N TRP A 65 1.56 12.16 -21.83
CA TRP A 65 1.15 12.91 -23.03
C TRP A 65 2.06 14.11 -23.30
N TYR A 66 2.37 14.90 -22.27
CA TYR A 66 3.31 16.01 -22.39
C TYR A 66 4.66 15.52 -22.89
N ARG A 67 5.21 14.46 -22.29
CA ARG A 67 6.52 13.92 -22.68
C ARG A 67 6.56 13.43 -24.13
N ALA A 68 5.45 12.90 -24.64
CA ALA A 68 5.36 12.40 -26.00
C ALA A 68 5.22 13.52 -27.05
N THR A 69 4.51 14.60 -26.71
CA THR A 69 4.06 15.59 -27.70
C THR A 69 4.68 16.99 -27.52
N GLY A 70 5.24 17.28 -26.36
CA GLY A 70 5.60 18.63 -25.94
C GLY A 70 4.39 19.56 -25.76
N SER A 71 3.17 19.05 -25.89
CA SER A 71 1.95 19.86 -25.83
C SER A 71 1.65 20.27 -24.40
N THR A 72 1.54 21.58 -24.18
CA THR A 72 1.13 22.18 -22.91
C THR A 72 -0.37 22.47 -22.83
N ARG A 73 -1.14 22.03 -23.83
CA ARG A 73 -2.57 22.31 -23.93
C ARG A 73 -3.31 21.79 -22.70
N GLY A 74 -4.04 22.68 -22.03
CA GLY A 74 -4.80 22.40 -20.81
C GLY A 74 -4.00 22.54 -19.51
N LEU A 75 -2.66 22.69 -19.54
CA LEU A 75 -1.85 23.00 -18.34
C LEU A 75 -2.17 24.41 -17.86
N ASP A 76 -2.57 24.52 -16.60
CA ASP A 76 -2.58 25.80 -15.90
C ASP A 76 -1.12 26.25 -15.73
N HIS A 77 -0.86 27.56 -15.89
CA HIS A 77 0.48 28.14 -15.76
C HIS A 77 1.55 27.58 -16.71
N ALA A 78 1.15 27.05 -17.88
CA ALA A 78 2.06 26.52 -18.90
C ALA A 78 3.20 27.47 -19.31
N GLN A 79 2.96 28.77 -19.25
CA GLN A 79 3.89 29.84 -19.60
C GLN A 79 5.00 30.08 -18.56
N ASP A 80 4.80 29.66 -17.32
CA ASP A 80 5.82 29.72 -16.27
C ASP A 80 6.84 28.57 -16.41
N TRP A 81 6.60 27.65 -17.35
CA TRP A 81 7.41 26.46 -17.54
C TRP A 81 8.39 26.60 -18.69
N GLN A 82 9.65 26.86 -18.34
CA GLN A 82 10.78 26.96 -19.28
C GLN A 82 11.35 25.59 -19.69
N GLY A 83 10.48 24.64 -20.05
CA GLY A 83 10.85 23.53 -20.94
C GLY A 83 11.95 22.56 -20.45
N ARG A 84 12.14 22.35 -19.14
CA ARG A 84 12.90 21.19 -18.68
C ARG A 84 12.00 19.96 -18.82
N ARG A 85 12.19 19.21 -19.91
CA ARG A 85 11.42 18.00 -20.30
C ARG A 85 11.30 16.91 -19.22
N GLU A 86 12.04 17.05 -18.12
CA GLU A 86 12.24 16.03 -17.10
C GLU A 86 11.25 16.15 -15.94
N GLU A 87 10.72 17.35 -15.67
CA GLU A 87 9.79 17.58 -14.56
C GLU A 87 8.65 18.51 -14.94
N ILE A 88 7.42 18.07 -14.64
CA ILE A 88 6.25 18.96 -14.60
C ILE A 88 6.12 19.40 -13.13
N PRO A 89 6.19 20.70 -12.82
CA PRO A 89 5.91 21.19 -11.47
C PRO A 89 4.54 20.68 -11.03
N LEU A 90 4.42 20.15 -9.81
CA LEU A 90 3.16 19.65 -9.28
C LEU A 90 2.07 20.74 -9.37
N GLU A 91 2.49 21.99 -9.24
CA GLU A 91 1.72 23.22 -9.37
C GLU A 91 1.11 23.41 -10.76
N ALA A 92 1.84 23.05 -11.83
CA ALA A 92 1.39 23.14 -13.22
C ALA A 92 0.42 22.01 -13.62
N THR A 93 0.30 20.96 -12.80
CA THR A 93 -0.67 19.89 -13.00
C THR A 93 -2.04 20.18 -12.35
N ARG A 94 -2.14 21.25 -11.56
CA ARG A 94 -3.35 21.68 -10.86
C ARG A 94 -4.27 22.40 -11.83
N GLU A 95 -5.28 21.73 -12.38
CA GLU A 95 -6.49 22.47 -12.77
C GLU A 95 -7.16 23.00 -11.48
N GLY A 96 -7.29 24.32 -11.33
CA GLY A 96 -8.08 24.93 -10.24
C GLY A 96 -7.46 24.92 -8.84
N GLY A 97 -6.13 24.92 -8.70
CA GLY A 97 -5.47 25.04 -7.38
C GLY A 97 -5.25 23.72 -6.63
N GLY A 98 -5.38 22.57 -7.32
CA GLY A 98 -4.96 21.22 -6.94
C GLY A 98 -5.78 20.55 -5.84
N VAL A 99 -5.30 19.38 -5.38
CA VAL A 99 -5.97 18.64 -4.31
C VAL A 99 -5.91 19.45 -3.03
N ARG A 100 -7.00 20.15 -2.73
CA ARG A 100 -7.18 20.85 -1.46
C ARG A 100 -7.18 19.81 -0.35
N VAL A 101 -6.40 20.10 0.69
CA VAL A 101 -6.29 19.25 1.86
C VAL A 101 -6.69 20.07 3.08
N LYS A 102 -7.54 19.48 3.92
CA LYS A 102 -8.03 20.10 5.14
C LYS A 102 -7.32 19.46 6.33
N LEU A 103 -6.75 20.26 7.22
CA LEU A 103 -6.24 19.77 8.51
C LEU A 103 -7.43 19.25 9.33
N VAL A 104 -7.32 18.02 9.82
CA VAL A 104 -8.39 17.36 10.57
C VAL A 104 -7.98 16.92 11.97
N ALA A 105 -6.68 16.70 12.21
CA ALA A 105 -6.17 16.34 13.53
C ALA A 105 -4.72 16.82 13.69
N GLU A 106 -4.41 17.30 14.89
CA GLU A 106 -3.06 17.54 15.39
C GLU A 106 -2.71 16.43 16.40
N PRO A 107 -1.44 16.01 16.51
CA PRO A 107 -1.05 14.96 17.43
C PRO A 107 -1.12 15.42 18.89
N HIS A 108 -1.63 14.57 19.77
CA HIS A 108 -1.55 14.76 21.21
C HIS A 108 -0.18 14.27 21.73
N PRO A 109 0.68 15.14 22.30
CA PRO A 109 2.03 14.75 22.73
C PRO A 109 2.05 13.55 23.68
N GLU A 110 1.13 13.51 24.64
CA GLU A 110 0.99 12.42 25.60
C GLU A 110 0.63 11.08 24.94
N ALA A 111 -0.18 11.11 23.88
CA ALA A 111 -0.56 9.91 23.14
C ALA A 111 0.59 9.42 22.26
N VAL A 112 1.34 10.35 21.64
CA VAL A 112 2.53 10.04 20.84
C VAL A 112 3.54 9.27 21.69
N GLU A 113 3.82 9.72 22.91
CA GLU A 113 4.73 9.04 23.84
C GLU A 113 4.26 7.64 24.24
N VAL A 114 2.94 7.44 24.38
CA VAL A 114 2.37 6.10 24.61
C VAL A 114 2.63 5.21 23.39
N TYR A 115 2.35 5.68 22.18
CA TYR A 115 2.56 4.89 20.96
C TYR A 115 4.03 4.64 20.66
N ASP A 116 4.93 5.59 20.95
CA ASP A 116 6.38 5.41 20.81
C ASP A 116 6.87 4.23 21.66
N ARG A 117 6.39 4.12 22.90
CA ARG A 117 6.72 2.99 23.80
C ARG A 117 6.20 1.64 23.31
N LEU A 118 5.21 1.62 22.43
CA LEU A 118 4.63 0.39 21.88
C LEU A 118 5.34 -0.10 20.61
N VAL A 119 6.26 0.68 20.04
CA VAL A 119 6.93 0.35 18.77
C VAL A 119 7.67 -0.99 18.85
N ASP A 120 8.48 -1.20 19.88
CA ASP A 120 9.28 -2.41 20.02
C ASP A 120 8.41 -3.66 20.21
N ALA A 121 7.39 -3.56 21.07
CA ALA A 121 6.45 -4.65 21.29
C ALA A 121 5.66 -4.98 20.02
N TYR A 122 5.27 -3.96 19.24
CA TYR A 122 4.62 -4.17 17.95
C TYR A 122 5.55 -4.89 16.96
N GLN A 123 6.82 -4.49 16.87
CA GLN A 123 7.79 -5.11 15.96
C GLN A 123 8.03 -6.58 16.31
N GLN A 124 8.19 -6.90 17.60
CA GLN A 124 8.30 -8.28 18.06
C GLN A 124 7.09 -9.12 17.66
N ASN A 125 5.88 -8.57 17.82
CA ASN A 125 4.65 -9.25 17.41
C ASN A 125 4.59 -9.44 15.88
N GLU A 126 5.00 -8.43 15.09
CA GLU A 126 5.09 -8.54 13.63
C GLU A 126 6.06 -9.66 13.22
N ASP A 127 7.22 -9.74 13.87
CA ASP A 127 8.24 -10.77 13.60
C ASP A 127 7.71 -12.19 13.91
N GLN A 128 6.97 -12.36 15.02
CA GLN A 128 6.34 -13.64 15.37
C GLN A 128 5.27 -14.06 14.35
N VAL A 129 4.47 -13.12 13.85
CA VAL A 129 3.48 -13.39 12.80
C VAL A 129 4.19 -13.81 11.52
N VAL A 130 5.23 -13.09 11.10
CA VAL A 130 6.02 -13.44 9.91
C VAL A 130 6.65 -14.83 10.03
N LEU A 131 7.22 -15.15 11.19
CA LEU A 131 7.78 -16.47 11.48
C LEU A 131 6.71 -17.56 11.34
N THR A 132 5.55 -17.36 11.97
CA THR A 132 4.43 -18.30 11.92
C THR A 132 3.93 -18.53 10.49
N CYS A 133 3.79 -17.46 9.70
CA CYS A 133 3.41 -17.55 8.29
C CYS A 133 4.44 -18.37 7.49
N ARG A 134 5.74 -18.07 7.62
CA ARG A 134 6.82 -18.80 6.94
C ARG A 134 6.84 -20.29 7.29
N LEU A 135 6.65 -20.64 8.57
CA LEU A 135 6.58 -22.04 9.01
C LEU A 135 5.38 -22.78 8.39
N ARG A 136 4.22 -22.12 8.31
CA ARG A 136 3.02 -22.68 7.66
C ARG A 136 3.23 -22.89 6.17
N ASP A 137 3.84 -21.92 5.48
CA ASP A 137 4.13 -22.01 4.05
C ASP A 137 5.12 -23.13 3.74
N ALA A 138 6.16 -23.29 4.56
CA ALA A 138 7.11 -24.40 4.45
C ALA A 138 6.43 -25.77 4.66
N ALA A 139 5.55 -25.88 5.67
CA ALA A 139 4.78 -27.09 5.92
C ALA A 139 3.81 -27.40 4.77
N ALA A 140 3.13 -26.39 4.23
CA ALA A 140 2.25 -26.54 3.06
C ALA A 140 3.03 -27.00 1.83
N SER A 141 4.21 -26.42 1.59
CA SER A 141 5.10 -26.80 0.48
C SER A 141 5.60 -28.24 0.61
N SER A 142 6.01 -28.66 1.80
CA SER A 142 6.40 -30.05 2.10
C SER A 142 5.24 -31.04 1.86
N LYS A 143 4.03 -30.70 2.30
CA LYS A 143 2.83 -31.52 2.09
C LYS A 143 2.51 -31.67 0.60
N LEU A 144 2.57 -30.58 -0.17
CA LEU A 144 2.38 -30.60 -1.63
C LEU A 144 3.42 -31.50 -2.32
N ALA A 145 4.69 -31.42 -1.93
CA ALA A 145 5.74 -32.29 -2.46
C ALA A 145 5.44 -33.78 -2.20
N SER A 146 4.97 -34.13 -0.98
CA SER A 146 4.62 -35.51 -0.62
C SER A 146 3.41 -36.07 -1.39
N VAL A 147 2.48 -35.20 -1.80
CA VAL A 147 1.32 -35.58 -2.61
C VAL A 147 1.73 -35.80 -4.07
N ALA A 148 2.62 -34.95 -4.60
CA ALA A 148 3.15 -35.09 -5.96
C ALA A 148 3.97 -36.37 -6.16
N THR A 149 4.61 -36.90 -5.10
CA THR A 149 5.42 -38.12 -5.16
C THR A 149 4.65 -39.42 -4.89
N LYS A 150 3.33 -39.37 -4.62
CA LYS A 150 2.55 -40.61 -4.45
C LYS A 150 2.37 -41.31 -5.80
N PRO A 151 2.83 -42.55 -5.98
CA PRO A 151 2.66 -43.26 -7.23
C PRO A 151 1.18 -43.65 -7.42
N VAL A 152 0.65 -43.40 -8.61
CA VAL A 152 -0.73 -43.74 -9.03
C VAL A 152 -0.85 -45.26 -9.22
N ILE A 153 -0.76 -46.03 -8.14
CA ILE A 153 -0.80 -47.51 -8.22
C ILE A 153 -2.23 -48.04 -8.04
N GLY A 154 -3.18 -47.22 -7.57
CA GLY A 154 -4.52 -47.69 -7.20
C GLY A 154 -5.59 -47.68 -8.29
N LEU A 155 -5.40 -47.01 -9.44
CA LEU A 155 -6.52 -46.80 -10.39
C LEU A 155 -6.70 -47.96 -11.40
N TRP A 156 -5.70 -48.82 -11.59
CA TRP A 156 -5.75 -49.90 -12.59
C TRP A 156 -6.39 -51.20 -12.09
N HIS A 157 -6.45 -51.43 -10.77
CA HIS A 157 -7.06 -52.65 -10.23
C HIS A 157 -8.60 -52.63 -10.24
N SER A 158 -9.23 -51.46 -10.29
CA SER A 158 -10.70 -51.35 -10.40
C SER A 158 -11.23 -51.50 -11.83
N ILE A 159 -10.39 -51.30 -12.85
CA ILE A 159 -10.81 -51.43 -14.27
C ILE A 159 -10.75 -52.89 -14.73
N LEU A 160 -9.75 -53.66 -14.27
CA LEU A 160 -9.62 -55.09 -14.62
C LEU A 160 -10.57 -56.01 -13.82
N GLY A 161 -11.00 -55.61 -12.61
CA GLY A 161 -11.97 -56.38 -11.83
C GLY A 161 -13.40 -56.36 -12.40
N VAL A 162 -13.75 -55.35 -13.19
CA VAL A 162 -15.08 -55.24 -13.83
C VAL A 162 -15.16 -56.03 -15.14
N PHE A 163 -14.05 -56.22 -15.85
CA PHE A 163 -14.03 -56.99 -17.10
C PHE A 163 -13.93 -58.52 -16.91
N GLY A 164 -13.53 -59.00 -15.72
CA GLY A 164 -13.45 -60.43 -15.41
C GLY A 164 -14.78 -61.10 -15.01
N LEU A 165 -15.85 -60.32 -14.81
CA LEU A 165 -17.18 -60.80 -14.37
C LEU A 165 -18.23 -60.83 -15.49
N LEU A 166 -17.80 -60.66 -16.76
CA LEU A 166 -18.68 -60.56 -17.93
C LEU A 166 -18.46 -61.70 -18.95
N LEU A 167 -17.71 -62.75 -18.58
CA LEU A 167 -17.36 -63.89 -19.45
C LEU A 167 -17.50 -65.26 -18.76
N ASP A 168 -18.47 -65.43 -17.85
CA ASP A 168 -18.99 -66.74 -17.44
C ASP A 168 -20.53 -66.72 -17.41
#